data_AF-A0A3N0D357-F1
#
_entry.id   AF-A0A3N0D357-F1
#
_cell.length_a   1.000
_cell.length_b   1.000
_cell.length_c   1.000
_cell.angle_alpha   90.00
_cell.angle_beta   90.00
_cell.angle_gamma   90.00
#
_symmetry.space_group_name_H-M   'P 1'
#
loop_
_entity.id
_entity.type
_entity.pdbx_description
1 polymer ?
#
loop_
_entity_poly.entity_id
_entity_poly.type
_entity_poly.pdbx_seq_one_letter_code
_entity_poly.pdbx_strand_id
1 'polypeptide(L)'
;MVDHARDEGGRRPHGDGRHAVVIGGSLAGLLAAHVLAGHADRVTVVERDRIPDGPEPRPGVPQSRHAHVLLESGQLALDSLLPGFTAELRAAGAPRVGMPEDMVAWSGGWIRRTAPTTHIHTGSRDQLEHLVRRRVLADPVIRTVESAEAVGLAGDALRVRGVLLRERGGTNGTGGGTSGHRQRTLAADLVVDASGRGSRAPRWLAALGAEPPQEETIDTGQAYASRVYRNAGGHLGTEALAYWFYPNPSQTYAGGVLPLEDGSHLVALAGLRGQEPPTDDAGFTAFAARLPHPLLHEWLRTAEPRTPAYGFRSTANLRRRYDRPGRPAGFLATGDALCTFNPIYGQGMSVAAMSAVALRDALACPRRRPTTLRVQRALFDASRQAWDISAGADRAMPGAVGNAVASRAADGPVGWYLDRVQRRYGGDPSLVGPVFRSVLTLTTPLSALFAPRVARAVLFGPVVRPPAAPPMRAETAGC
;
A
#
# COMPACT_ATOMS: atom_id res chain seq x y z
N MET A 1 -3.35 -11.82 -28.65
CA MET A 1 -2.61 -12.61 -29.66
C MET A 1 -1.65 -13.55 -28.93
N VAL A 2 -2.18 -14.71 -28.54
CA VAL A 2 -1.41 -15.82 -27.97
C VAL A 2 -1.34 -16.87 -29.06
N ASP A 3 -0.17 -17.01 -29.68
CA ASP A 3 0.10 -17.87 -30.81
C ASP A 3 -0.20 -19.34 -30.52
N HIS A 4 -0.78 -19.95 -31.55
CA HIS A 4 -1.30 -21.31 -31.62
C HIS A 4 -0.16 -22.27 -31.96
N ALA A 5 0.02 -23.30 -31.13
CA ALA A 5 0.53 -24.57 -31.64
C ALA A 5 -0.66 -25.32 -32.26
N ARG A 6 -0.56 -25.64 -33.56
CA ARG A 6 -1.48 -26.53 -34.30
C ARG A 6 -1.35 -27.96 -33.76
N ASP A 7 -2.32 -28.87 -33.84
CA ASP A 7 -3.78 -28.90 -33.82
C ASP A 7 -4.11 -30.40 -33.88
N GLU A 8 -4.83 -30.94 -32.89
CA GLU A 8 -5.69 -32.12 -33.09
C GLU A 8 -6.96 -31.95 -32.24
N GLY A 9 -8.05 -31.58 -32.91
CA GLY A 9 -9.39 -32.11 -32.62
C GLY A 9 -10.18 -31.53 -31.45
N GLY A 10 -10.39 -30.21 -31.39
CA GLY A 10 -11.32 -29.59 -30.45
C GLY A 10 -11.78 -28.20 -30.87
N ARG A 11 -12.74 -28.13 -31.80
CA ARG A 11 -13.33 -26.89 -32.32
C ARG A 11 -13.92 -26.06 -31.17
N ARG A 12 -13.31 -24.90 -30.87
CA ARG A 12 -13.86 -23.92 -29.91
C ARG A 12 -15.20 -23.37 -30.43
N PRO A 13 -16.18 -23.08 -29.57
CA PRO A 13 -17.30 -22.22 -29.96
C PRO A 13 -16.72 -20.83 -30.26
N HIS A 14 -16.74 -20.43 -31.52
CA HIS A 14 -16.49 -19.05 -31.94
C HIS A 14 -17.64 -18.18 -31.39
N GLY A 15 -17.39 -17.39 -30.33
CA GLY A 15 -18.44 -16.50 -29.81
C GLY A 15 -18.08 -15.57 -28.63
N ASP A 16 -17.19 -15.93 -27.71
CA ASP A 16 -16.89 -15.08 -26.54
C ASP A 16 -15.46 -14.51 -26.68
N GLY A 17 -15.33 -13.17 -26.69
CA GLY A 17 -14.06 -12.47 -26.82
C GLY A 17 -13.09 -12.74 -25.66
N ARG A 18 -11.88 -12.16 -25.70
CA ARG A 18 -10.86 -12.27 -24.65
C ARG A 18 -11.44 -11.81 -23.32
N HIS A 19 -11.40 -12.68 -22.31
CA HIS A 19 -11.97 -12.39 -21.00
C HIS A 19 -10.89 -12.43 -19.91
N ALA A 20 -10.77 -11.33 -19.16
CA ALA A 20 -9.95 -11.29 -17.96
C ALA A 20 -10.82 -11.28 -16.69
N VAL A 21 -10.36 -11.97 -15.65
CA VAL A 21 -10.97 -11.96 -14.32
C VAL A 21 -9.99 -11.35 -13.33
N VAL A 22 -10.44 -10.40 -12.53
CA VAL A 22 -9.67 -9.80 -11.43
C VAL A 22 -10.32 -10.21 -10.11
N ILE A 23 -9.57 -10.84 -9.22
CA ILE A 23 -10.04 -11.25 -7.90
C ILE A 23 -9.74 -10.12 -6.92
N GLY A 24 -10.78 -9.53 -6.32
CA GLY A 24 -10.71 -8.42 -5.37
C GLY A 24 -11.02 -7.07 -6.00
N GLY A 25 -11.98 -6.33 -5.44
CA GLY A 25 -12.41 -5.00 -5.88
C GLY A 25 -11.80 -3.86 -5.05
N SER A 26 -10.56 -4.02 -4.57
CA SER A 26 -9.79 -2.94 -3.91
C SER A 26 -9.07 -2.08 -4.94
N LEU A 27 -8.36 -1.04 -4.49
CA LEU A 27 -7.55 -0.16 -5.35
C LEU A 27 -6.68 -0.92 -6.37
N ALA A 28 -5.95 -1.96 -5.94
CA ALA A 28 -5.08 -2.74 -6.84
C ALA A 28 -5.88 -3.48 -7.94
N GLY A 29 -7.03 -4.05 -7.57
CA GLY A 29 -7.88 -4.80 -8.49
C GLY A 29 -8.60 -3.88 -9.47
N LEU A 30 -9.12 -2.73 -9.00
CA LEU A 30 -9.76 -1.73 -9.86
C LEU A 30 -8.79 -1.15 -10.89
N LEU A 31 -7.57 -0.78 -10.47
CA LEU A 31 -6.56 -0.26 -11.40
C LEU A 31 -6.05 -1.33 -12.38
N ALA A 32 -5.94 -2.59 -11.94
CA ALA A 32 -5.65 -3.70 -12.86
C ALA A 32 -6.78 -3.90 -13.88
N ALA A 33 -8.04 -3.86 -13.44
CA ALA A 33 -9.20 -3.99 -14.31
C ALA A 33 -9.26 -2.86 -15.34
N HIS A 34 -9.01 -1.62 -14.93
CA HIS A 34 -8.92 -0.45 -15.79
C HIS A 34 -7.90 -0.65 -16.92
N VAL A 35 -6.69 -1.11 -16.58
CA VAL A 35 -5.64 -1.38 -17.57
C VAL A 35 -6.01 -2.54 -18.51
N LEU A 36 -6.66 -3.58 -17.98
CA LEU A 36 -7.07 -4.75 -18.75
C LEU A 36 -8.23 -4.47 -19.70
N ALA A 37 -9.08 -3.47 -19.42
CA ALA A 37 -10.18 -3.07 -20.30
C ALA A 37 -9.68 -2.61 -21.68
N GLY A 38 -8.48 -2.04 -21.76
CA GLY A 38 -7.82 -1.71 -23.05
C GLY A 38 -7.26 -2.92 -23.82
N HIS A 39 -7.28 -4.13 -23.25
CA HIS A 39 -6.59 -5.32 -23.77
C HIS A 39 -7.46 -6.58 -23.87
N ALA A 40 -8.66 -6.55 -23.27
CA ALA A 40 -9.64 -7.63 -23.21
C ALA A 40 -11.01 -7.12 -23.67
N ASP A 41 -11.83 -8.02 -24.22
CA ASP A 41 -13.18 -7.70 -24.69
C ASP A 41 -14.18 -7.68 -23.51
N ARG A 42 -13.82 -8.33 -22.39
CA ARG A 42 -14.56 -8.33 -21.14
C ARG A 42 -13.59 -8.40 -19.95
N VAL A 43 -13.86 -7.64 -18.90
CA VAL A 43 -13.18 -7.75 -17.60
C VAL A 43 -14.22 -8.00 -16.51
N THR A 44 -13.99 -8.99 -15.65
CA THR A 44 -14.87 -9.25 -14.49
C THR A 44 -14.10 -9.12 -13.19
N VAL A 45 -14.50 -8.16 -12.36
CA VAL A 45 -14.00 -7.99 -11.00
C VAL A 45 -14.87 -8.80 -10.04
N VAL A 46 -14.27 -9.76 -9.35
CA VAL A 46 -14.93 -10.61 -8.36
C VAL A 46 -14.68 -10.05 -6.97
N GLU A 47 -15.73 -9.62 -6.29
CA GLU A 47 -15.67 -9.02 -4.96
C GLU A 47 -16.52 -9.84 -3.97
N ARG A 48 -15.93 -10.14 -2.81
CA ARG A 48 -16.56 -10.95 -1.76
C ARG A 48 -17.56 -10.18 -0.92
N ASP A 49 -17.44 -8.85 -0.91
CA ASP A 49 -18.35 -7.94 -0.24
C ASP A 49 -19.36 -7.35 -1.23
N ARG A 50 -20.36 -6.65 -0.69
CA ARG A 50 -21.15 -5.70 -1.46
C ARG A 50 -20.38 -4.39 -1.62
N ILE A 51 -20.45 -3.81 -2.79
CA ILE A 51 -19.86 -2.53 -3.11
C ILE A 51 -20.82 -1.44 -2.62
N PRO A 52 -20.43 -0.61 -1.63
CA PRO A 52 -21.26 0.53 -1.21
C PRO A 52 -21.30 1.59 -2.30
N ASP A 53 -22.44 2.29 -2.39
CA ASP A 53 -22.65 3.41 -3.31
C ASP A 53 -21.76 4.61 -2.96
N GLY A 54 -21.38 4.75 -1.69
CA GLY A 54 -20.57 5.85 -1.17
C GLY A 54 -19.14 5.47 -0.73
N PRO A 55 -18.39 6.44 -0.18
CA PRO A 55 -17.09 6.25 0.44
C PRO A 55 -17.24 5.66 1.86
N GLU A 56 -17.62 4.38 1.94
CA GLU A 56 -17.88 3.68 3.19
C GLU A 56 -16.92 2.51 3.44
N PRO A 57 -16.57 2.21 4.71
CA PRO A 57 -15.73 1.07 5.06
C PRO A 57 -16.33 -0.26 4.63
N ARG A 58 -15.49 -1.17 4.13
CA ARG A 58 -15.90 -2.53 3.72
C ARG A 58 -15.32 -3.61 4.63
N PRO A 59 -16.05 -4.69 4.94
CA PRO A 59 -15.55 -5.78 5.79
C PRO A 59 -14.25 -6.44 5.28
N GLY A 60 -14.08 -6.55 3.96
CA GLY A 60 -12.91 -7.11 3.29
C GLY A 60 -11.72 -6.17 3.21
N VAL A 61 -11.88 -4.92 3.66
CA VAL A 61 -10.82 -3.90 3.74
C VAL A 61 -10.76 -3.37 5.19
N PRO A 62 -10.54 -4.21 6.21
CA PRO A 62 -10.56 -3.77 7.61
C PRO A 62 -9.51 -2.69 7.91
N GLN A 63 -8.40 -2.68 7.16
CA GLN A 63 -7.36 -1.67 7.27
C GLN A 63 -7.80 -0.25 6.86
N SER A 64 -8.94 -0.06 6.20
CA SER A 64 -9.49 1.26 5.82
C SER A 64 -9.60 2.24 7.00
N ARG A 65 -9.81 1.70 8.21
CA ARG A 65 -9.95 2.46 9.47
C ARG A 65 -8.65 3.03 10.04
N HIS A 66 -7.51 2.73 9.41
CA HIS A 66 -6.18 3.15 9.87
C HIS A 66 -5.60 4.24 8.97
N ALA A 67 -4.49 4.85 9.40
CA ALA A 67 -3.80 5.85 8.62
C ALA A 67 -3.39 5.31 7.24
N HIS A 68 -3.82 6.01 6.19
CA HIS A 68 -3.35 5.83 4.81
C HIS A 68 -2.92 7.18 4.27
N VAL A 69 -1.86 7.17 3.48
CA VAL A 69 -1.39 8.36 2.76
C VAL A 69 -1.16 7.99 1.30
N LEU A 70 -1.53 8.89 0.40
CA LEU A 70 -1.19 8.75 -1.01
C LEU A 70 0.12 9.52 -1.27
N LEU A 71 1.22 8.78 -1.38
CA LEU A 71 2.53 9.35 -1.68
C LEU A 71 2.56 9.95 -3.09
N GLU A 72 3.50 10.86 -3.34
CA GLU A 72 3.65 11.57 -4.61
C GLU A 72 3.76 10.63 -5.82
N SER A 73 4.48 9.51 -5.72
CA SER A 73 4.53 8.51 -6.81
C SER A 73 3.16 7.92 -7.14
N GLY A 74 2.31 7.72 -6.13
CA GLY A 74 0.94 7.23 -6.28
C GLY A 74 0.04 8.27 -6.95
N GLN A 75 0.23 9.56 -6.63
CA GLN A 75 -0.47 10.66 -7.30
C GLN A 75 -0.13 10.68 -8.80
N LEU A 76 1.17 10.64 -9.13
CA LEU A 76 1.64 10.61 -10.51
C LEU A 76 1.13 9.38 -11.27
N ALA A 77 1.15 8.20 -10.64
CA ALA A 77 0.64 6.97 -11.23
C ALA A 77 -0.88 7.02 -11.45
N LEU A 78 -1.65 7.52 -10.49
CA LEU A 78 -3.10 7.66 -10.60
C LEU A 78 -3.48 8.69 -11.67
N ASP A 79 -2.81 9.84 -11.76
CA ASP A 79 -3.07 10.81 -12.84
C ASP A 79 -2.64 10.26 -14.22
N SER A 80 -1.63 9.40 -14.28
CA SER A 80 -1.23 8.73 -15.54
C SER A 80 -2.25 7.69 -16.00
N LEU A 81 -2.94 7.02 -15.08
CA LEU A 81 -3.96 6.01 -15.38
C LEU A 81 -5.35 6.63 -15.55
N LEU A 82 -5.68 7.59 -14.69
CA LEU A 82 -6.98 8.25 -14.58
C LEU A 82 -6.76 9.76 -14.65
N PRO A 83 -6.58 10.36 -15.84
CA PRO A 83 -6.24 11.78 -15.98
C PRO A 83 -7.15 12.72 -15.17
N GLY A 84 -6.55 13.62 -14.40
CA GLY A 84 -7.25 14.59 -13.55
C GLY A 84 -7.77 14.01 -12.23
N PHE A 85 -7.36 12.80 -11.83
CA PHE A 85 -7.77 12.17 -10.59
C PHE A 85 -7.35 12.98 -9.37
N THR A 86 -6.09 13.45 -9.29
CA THR A 86 -5.62 14.18 -8.11
C THR A 86 -6.32 15.54 -7.97
N ALA A 87 -6.70 16.17 -9.09
CA ALA A 87 -7.48 17.40 -9.07
C ALA A 87 -8.89 17.17 -8.51
N GLU A 88 -9.55 16.08 -8.91
CA GLU A 88 -10.85 15.68 -8.38
C GLU A 88 -10.76 15.28 -6.89
N LEU A 89 -9.71 14.55 -6.50
CA LEU A 89 -9.47 14.18 -5.11
C LEU A 89 -9.35 15.43 -4.22
N ARG A 90 -8.64 16.47 -4.69
CA ARG A 90 -8.58 17.78 -4.00
C ARG A 90 -9.93 18.47 -3.95
N ALA A 91 -10.68 18.48 -5.06
CA ALA A 91 -12.01 19.08 -5.11
C ALA A 91 -13.01 18.37 -4.18
N ALA A 92 -12.80 17.07 -3.92
CA ALA A 92 -13.55 16.29 -2.94
C ALA A 92 -13.12 16.57 -1.47
N GLY A 93 -12.16 17.46 -1.24
CA GLY A 93 -11.75 17.91 0.09
C GLY A 93 -10.60 17.13 0.71
N ALA A 94 -9.96 16.19 0.00
CA ALA A 94 -8.84 15.42 0.55
C ALA A 94 -7.66 16.35 0.95
N PRO A 95 -7.27 16.37 2.23
CA PRO A 95 -6.18 17.22 2.67
C PRO A 95 -4.86 16.94 1.93
N ARG A 96 -4.08 18.00 1.74
CA ARG A 96 -2.77 17.95 1.08
C ARG A 96 -1.73 18.49 2.04
N VAL A 97 -0.83 17.62 2.48
CA VAL A 97 0.24 17.93 3.44
C VAL A 97 1.56 18.04 2.70
N GLY A 98 2.16 19.23 2.68
CA GLY A 98 3.48 19.52 2.13
C GLY A 98 4.59 19.21 3.11
N MET A 99 5.52 18.34 2.73
CA MET A 99 6.62 17.93 3.60
C MET A 99 7.94 18.64 3.24
N PRO A 100 8.69 19.18 4.23
CA PRO A 100 8.45 19.08 5.68
C PRO A 100 7.66 20.24 6.32
N GLU A 101 7.18 21.22 5.55
CA GLU A 101 6.54 22.45 6.07
C GLU A 101 5.32 22.21 6.96
N ASP A 102 4.39 21.36 6.53
CA ASP A 102 3.08 21.19 7.16
C ASP A 102 3.08 20.15 8.29
N MET A 103 4.24 19.56 8.60
CA MET A 103 4.33 18.46 9.56
C MET A 103 5.42 18.70 10.62
N VAL A 104 5.02 18.68 11.89
CA VAL A 104 6.00 18.58 12.98
C VAL A 104 6.39 17.11 13.11
N ALA A 105 7.64 16.79 12.77
CA ALA A 105 8.07 15.41 12.69
C ALA A 105 9.34 15.12 13.51
N TRP A 106 9.37 13.92 14.09
CA TRP A 106 10.49 13.39 14.86
C TRP A 106 11.03 12.10 14.23
N SER A 107 12.32 12.07 13.92
CA SER A 107 13.03 10.87 13.45
C SER A 107 14.41 10.79 14.10
N GLY A 108 14.44 10.41 15.38
CA GLY A 108 15.67 10.47 16.21
C GLY A 108 16.12 11.90 16.55
N GLY A 109 15.28 12.88 16.23
CA GLY A 109 15.47 14.32 16.39
C GLY A 109 14.41 15.07 15.59
N TRP A 110 14.23 16.36 15.88
CA TRP A 110 13.25 17.19 15.17
C TRP A 110 13.67 17.44 13.71
N ILE A 111 12.69 17.49 12.81
CA ILE A 111 12.89 17.81 11.40
C ILE A 111 12.52 19.28 11.18
N ARG A 112 13.41 20.05 10.55
CA ARG A 112 13.15 21.46 10.19
C ARG A 112 11.93 21.59 9.28
N ARG A 113 11.10 22.61 9.52
CA ARG A 113 9.92 22.93 8.70
C ARG A 113 10.28 24.01 7.67
N THR A 114 10.74 23.58 6.52
CA THR A 114 11.12 24.42 5.37
C THR A 114 10.15 24.20 4.21
N ALA A 115 10.23 25.03 3.18
CA ALA A 115 9.41 24.94 1.97
C ALA A 115 9.20 23.49 1.50
N PRO A 116 7.96 23.10 1.18
CA PRO A 116 7.63 21.72 0.87
C PRO A 116 8.33 21.30 -0.42
N THR A 117 8.86 20.09 -0.40
CA THR A 117 9.63 19.53 -1.51
C THR A 117 9.00 18.22 -2.02
N THR A 118 7.96 17.75 -1.34
CA THR A 118 7.05 16.69 -1.77
C THR A 118 5.71 16.91 -1.07
N HIS A 119 4.64 16.30 -1.58
CA HIS A 119 3.31 16.42 -1.00
C HIS A 119 2.67 15.05 -0.90
N ILE A 120 1.93 14.82 0.19
CA ILE A 120 1.09 13.65 0.38
C ILE A 120 -0.37 14.09 0.48
N HIS A 121 -1.27 13.24 0.00
CA HIS A 121 -2.68 13.38 0.36
C HIS A 121 -2.96 12.53 1.58
N THR A 122 -3.51 13.18 2.60
CA THR A 122 -4.12 12.52 3.75
C THR A 122 -5.63 12.58 3.56
N GLY A 123 -6.37 11.64 4.12
CA GLY A 123 -7.79 11.47 3.86
C GLY A 123 -8.19 10.02 4.02
N SER A 124 -9.48 9.75 4.11
CA SER A 124 -9.96 8.38 4.25
C SER A 124 -9.58 7.57 3.00
N ARG A 125 -9.18 6.33 3.23
CA ARG A 125 -8.98 5.38 2.13
C ARG A 125 -10.30 5.17 1.36
N ASP A 126 -11.43 5.23 2.05
CA ASP A 126 -12.74 4.99 1.48
C ASP A 126 -13.13 6.07 0.44
N GLN A 127 -12.80 7.34 0.68
CA GLN A 127 -12.97 8.42 -0.30
C GLN A 127 -12.15 8.17 -1.57
N LEU A 128 -10.84 7.93 -1.42
CA LEU A 128 -9.95 7.67 -2.55
C LEU A 128 -10.41 6.45 -3.36
N GLU A 129 -10.71 5.34 -2.68
CA GLU A 129 -11.13 4.10 -3.32
C GLU A 129 -12.51 4.26 -4.00
N HIS A 130 -13.43 5.03 -3.41
CA HIS A 130 -14.71 5.37 -4.04
C HIS A 130 -14.52 6.17 -5.34
N LEU A 131 -13.65 7.19 -5.35
CA LEU A 131 -13.38 7.99 -6.56
C LEU A 131 -12.78 7.12 -7.68
N VAL A 132 -11.80 6.26 -7.36
CA VAL A 132 -11.23 5.32 -8.33
C VAL A 132 -12.30 4.38 -8.85
N ARG A 133 -13.08 3.76 -7.95
CA ARG A 133 -14.14 2.82 -8.30
C ARG A 133 -15.19 3.45 -9.22
N ARG A 134 -15.64 4.68 -8.93
CA ARG A 134 -16.58 5.40 -9.79
C ARG A 134 -16.04 5.57 -11.21
N ARG A 135 -14.78 5.98 -11.35
CA ARG A 135 -14.14 6.15 -12.68
C ARG A 135 -13.95 4.83 -13.41
N VAL A 136 -13.46 3.80 -12.72
CA VAL A 136 -13.15 2.51 -13.33
C VAL A 136 -14.43 1.79 -13.76
N LEU A 137 -15.45 1.75 -12.90
CA LEU A 137 -16.69 1.03 -13.19
C LEU A 137 -17.64 1.78 -14.15
N ALA A 138 -17.31 3.02 -14.54
CA ALA A 138 -18.00 3.70 -15.62
C ALA A 138 -17.70 3.08 -17.00
N ASP A 139 -16.62 2.29 -17.12
CA ASP A 139 -16.28 1.57 -18.35
C ASP A 139 -17.15 0.30 -18.50
N PRO A 140 -17.99 0.18 -19.56
CA PRO A 140 -18.90 -0.94 -19.74
C PRO A 140 -18.19 -2.30 -20.02
N VAL A 141 -16.89 -2.28 -20.35
CA VAL A 141 -16.08 -3.50 -20.49
C VAL A 141 -15.86 -4.17 -19.13
N ILE A 142 -15.91 -3.39 -18.05
CA ILE A 142 -15.66 -3.83 -16.69
C ILE A 142 -16.99 -4.13 -15.99
N ARG A 143 -17.15 -5.38 -15.55
CA ARG A 143 -18.31 -5.83 -14.78
C ARG A 143 -17.90 -6.33 -13.41
N THR A 144 -18.76 -6.16 -12.42
CA THR A 144 -18.56 -6.68 -11.07
C THR A 144 -19.41 -7.92 -10.83
N VAL A 145 -18.87 -8.86 -10.05
CA VAL A 145 -19.62 -9.94 -9.42
C VAL A 145 -19.39 -9.78 -7.92
N GLU A 146 -20.39 -9.23 -7.25
CA GLU A 146 -20.36 -8.97 -5.80
C GLU A 146 -20.85 -10.17 -4.99
N SER A 147 -20.60 -10.15 -3.68
CA SER A 147 -20.97 -11.24 -2.77
C SER A 147 -20.49 -12.62 -3.25
N ALA A 148 -19.38 -12.65 -4.00
CA ALA A 148 -18.82 -13.86 -4.58
C ALA A 148 -17.37 -14.04 -4.13
N GLU A 149 -17.09 -15.18 -3.51
CA GLU A 149 -15.76 -15.55 -3.05
C GLU A 149 -15.07 -16.41 -4.12
N ALA A 150 -13.88 -16.01 -4.56
CA ALA A 150 -12.97 -16.90 -5.26
C ALA A 150 -12.46 -17.97 -4.27
N VAL A 151 -12.71 -19.24 -4.57
CA VAL A 151 -12.35 -20.38 -3.70
C VAL A 151 -11.31 -21.30 -4.32
N GLY A 152 -10.99 -21.12 -5.60
CA GLY A 152 -9.98 -21.89 -6.32
C GLY A 152 -9.72 -21.32 -7.70
N LEU A 153 -8.74 -21.89 -8.39
CA LEU A 153 -8.46 -21.64 -9.80
C LEU A 153 -8.92 -22.83 -10.63
N ALA A 154 -9.30 -22.59 -11.88
CA ALA A 154 -9.59 -23.64 -12.86
C ALA A 154 -8.43 -23.72 -13.86
N GLY A 155 -8.02 -24.93 -14.24
CA GLY A 155 -6.90 -25.14 -15.15
C GLY A 155 -6.04 -26.34 -14.74
N ASP A 156 -4.75 -26.24 -15.01
CA ASP A 156 -3.73 -27.25 -14.71
C ASP A 156 -2.40 -26.57 -14.34
N ALA A 157 -1.35 -27.38 -14.11
CA ALA A 157 -0.03 -26.91 -13.73
C ALA A 157 0.65 -26.00 -14.76
N LEU A 158 0.19 -26.03 -16.02
CA LEU A 158 0.75 -25.25 -17.13
C LEU A 158 -0.05 -23.99 -17.42
N ARG A 159 -1.36 -24.00 -17.20
CA ARG A 159 -2.23 -22.86 -17.53
C ARG A 159 -3.46 -22.75 -16.64
N VAL A 160 -3.66 -21.55 -16.10
CA VAL A 160 -4.92 -21.11 -15.49
C VAL A 160 -5.90 -20.66 -16.59
N ARG A 161 -7.16 -21.11 -16.47
CA ARG A 161 -8.24 -20.94 -17.45
C ARG A 161 -9.52 -20.36 -16.83
N GLY A 162 -9.47 -19.96 -15.57
CA GLY A 162 -10.63 -19.41 -14.87
C GLY A 162 -10.50 -19.45 -13.36
N VAL A 163 -11.58 -19.09 -12.69
CA VAL A 163 -11.71 -19.06 -11.23
C VAL A 163 -12.92 -19.88 -10.79
N LEU A 164 -12.80 -20.57 -9.66
CA LEU A 164 -13.92 -21.21 -8.98
C LEU A 164 -14.54 -20.22 -8.01
N LEU A 165 -15.82 -19.95 -8.18
CA LEU A 165 -16.59 -18.99 -7.39
C LEU A 165 -17.56 -19.70 -6.47
N ARG A 166 -17.72 -19.16 -5.26
CA ARG A 166 -18.76 -19.53 -4.31
C ARG A 166 -19.54 -18.28 -3.94
N GLU A 167 -20.86 -18.34 -4.08
CA GLU A 167 -21.75 -17.29 -3.61
C GLU A 167 -21.75 -17.25 -2.08
N ARG A 168 -21.73 -16.04 -1.52
CA ARG A 168 -21.89 -15.83 -0.09
C ARG A 168 -23.38 -15.80 0.20
N GLY A 169 -23.90 -16.86 0.81
CA GLY A 169 -25.32 -16.99 1.15
C GLY A 169 -25.82 -15.80 1.96
N GLY A 170 -26.96 -15.23 1.54
CA GLY A 170 -27.69 -14.26 2.33
C GLY A 170 -28.21 -14.90 3.61
N THR A 171 -27.90 -14.31 4.76
CA THR A 171 -28.59 -14.63 6.01
C THR A 171 -30.02 -14.13 5.89
N ASN A 172 -30.96 -15.04 5.60
CA ASN A 172 -32.25 -15.19 6.28
C ASN A 172 -33.11 -16.25 5.57
N GLY A 173 -33.25 -17.38 6.23
CA GLY A 173 -34.08 -18.50 5.80
C GLY A 173 -33.86 -19.65 6.76
N THR A 174 -34.51 -19.60 7.92
CA THR A 174 -34.68 -20.74 8.81
C THR A 174 -35.36 -21.87 8.04
N GLY A 175 -34.55 -22.75 7.48
CA GLY A 175 -34.97 -23.96 6.80
C GLY A 175 -33.78 -24.90 6.76
N GLY A 176 -33.76 -25.88 7.67
CA GLY A 176 -32.75 -26.93 7.71
C GLY A 176 -32.69 -27.66 6.37
N GLY A 177 -31.64 -27.42 5.62
CA GLY A 177 -31.35 -28.08 4.36
C GLY A 177 -29.93 -27.78 3.95
N THR A 178 -29.09 -28.82 3.93
CA THR A 178 -27.74 -28.86 3.36
C THR A 178 -27.77 -28.59 1.85
N SER A 179 -28.15 -27.38 1.44
CA SER A 179 -27.88 -26.89 0.09
C SER A 179 -26.44 -26.41 0.06
N GLY A 180 -25.51 -27.33 -0.21
CA GLY A 180 -24.11 -26.99 -0.39
C GLY A 180 -24.00 -25.89 -1.44
N HIS A 181 -23.48 -24.72 -1.06
CA HIS A 181 -23.30 -23.59 -1.97
C HIS A 181 -22.54 -24.06 -3.22
N ARG A 182 -23.26 -24.17 -4.34
CA ARG A 182 -22.75 -24.78 -5.57
C ARG A 182 -21.61 -23.91 -6.10
N GLN A 183 -20.41 -24.47 -6.15
CA GLN A 183 -19.29 -23.78 -6.78
C GLN A 183 -19.56 -23.67 -8.28
N ARG A 184 -19.32 -22.49 -8.86
CA ARG A 184 -19.42 -22.27 -10.30
C ARG A 184 -18.08 -21.84 -10.86
N THR A 185 -17.72 -22.37 -12.02
CA THR A 185 -16.50 -21.95 -12.72
C THR A 185 -16.80 -20.73 -13.58
N LEU A 186 -16.02 -19.67 -13.42
CA LEU A 186 -15.96 -18.55 -14.35
C LEU A 186 -14.71 -18.70 -15.22
N ALA A 187 -14.91 -19.08 -16.48
CA ALA A 187 -13.82 -19.20 -17.45
C ALA A 187 -13.18 -17.83 -17.72
N ALA A 188 -11.86 -17.82 -17.95
CA ALA A 188 -11.09 -16.62 -18.28
C ALA A 188 -9.80 -16.98 -19.02
N ASP A 189 -9.35 -16.09 -19.91
CA ASP A 189 -8.04 -16.22 -20.58
C ASP A 189 -6.88 -15.75 -19.68
N LEU A 190 -7.19 -14.86 -18.73
CA LEU A 190 -6.27 -14.29 -17.75
C LEU A 190 -7.00 -14.12 -16.42
N VAL A 191 -6.39 -14.59 -15.33
CA VAL A 191 -6.81 -14.34 -13.95
C VAL A 191 -5.76 -13.47 -13.27
N VAL A 192 -6.19 -12.37 -12.67
CA VAL A 192 -5.34 -11.49 -11.85
C VAL A 192 -5.79 -11.58 -10.40
N ASP A 193 -4.92 -12.04 -9.52
CA ASP A 193 -5.13 -12.01 -8.09
C ASP A 193 -4.73 -10.66 -7.51
N ALA A 194 -5.74 -9.89 -7.07
CA ALA A 194 -5.63 -8.65 -6.33
C ALA A 194 -6.37 -8.73 -4.98
N SER A 195 -6.53 -9.95 -4.44
CA SER A 195 -7.25 -10.22 -3.17
C SER A 195 -6.51 -9.75 -1.91
N GLY A 196 -5.30 -9.20 -2.11
CA GLY A 196 -4.49 -8.56 -1.10
C GLY A 196 -3.78 -9.52 -0.16
N ARG A 197 -3.52 -9.07 1.08
CA ARG A 197 -2.73 -9.82 2.08
C ARG A 197 -3.27 -11.24 2.34
N GLY A 198 -4.59 -11.39 2.30
CA GLY A 198 -5.29 -12.67 2.52
C GLY A 198 -5.31 -13.61 1.31
N SER A 199 -4.52 -13.34 0.27
CA SER A 199 -4.47 -14.19 -0.94
C SER A 199 -4.23 -15.66 -0.60
N ARG A 200 -5.03 -16.51 -1.23
CA ARG A 200 -4.90 -17.97 -1.18
C ARG A 200 -4.32 -18.55 -2.48
N ALA A 201 -3.86 -17.70 -3.39
CA ALA A 201 -3.33 -18.13 -4.69
C ALA A 201 -2.20 -19.16 -4.59
N PRO A 202 -1.24 -19.09 -3.64
CA PRO A 202 -0.24 -20.15 -3.50
C PRO A 202 -0.85 -21.54 -3.31
N ARG A 203 -1.92 -21.63 -2.50
CA ARG A 203 -2.65 -22.89 -2.27
C ARG A 203 -3.43 -23.34 -3.50
N TRP A 204 -4.07 -22.40 -4.20
CA TRP A 204 -4.81 -22.71 -5.42
C TRP A 204 -3.91 -23.21 -6.55
N LEU A 205 -2.73 -22.60 -6.71
CA LEU A 205 -1.73 -23.03 -7.70
C LEU A 205 -1.19 -24.42 -7.37
N ALA A 206 -0.89 -24.70 -6.11
CA ALA A 206 -0.48 -26.03 -5.66
C ALA A 206 -1.57 -27.10 -5.94
N ALA A 207 -2.85 -26.75 -5.73
CA ALA A 207 -3.97 -27.64 -6.06
C ALA A 207 -4.10 -27.94 -7.57
N LEU A 208 -3.60 -27.06 -8.44
CA LEU A 208 -3.51 -27.31 -9.89
C LEU A 208 -2.26 -28.15 -10.28
N GLY A 209 -1.41 -28.52 -9.31
CA GLY A 209 -0.14 -29.21 -9.56
C GLY A 209 1.02 -28.28 -9.93
N ALA A 210 0.85 -26.96 -9.83
CA ALA A 210 1.94 -26.01 -10.04
C ALA A 210 2.75 -25.82 -8.74
N GLU A 211 4.04 -25.54 -8.86
CA GLU A 211 4.85 -25.20 -7.70
C GLU A 211 4.41 -23.82 -7.15
N PRO A 212 4.12 -23.71 -5.84
CA PRO A 212 3.77 -22.43 -5.23
C PRO A 212 4.95 -21.44 -5.29
N PRO A 213 4.70 -20.13 -5.30
CA PRO A 213 5.77 -19.15 -5.25
C PRO A 213 6.58 -19.28 -3.95
N GLN A 214 7.89 -19.07 -4.02
CA GLN A 214 8.67 -18.84 -2.80
C GLN A 214 8.17 -17.58 -2.11
N GLU A 215 7.97 -17.65 -0.80
CA GLU A 215 7.61 -16.51 0.04
C GLU A 215 8.84 -16.00 0.80
N GLU A 216 9.01 -14.68 0.80
CA GLU A 216 10.01 -13.96 1.59
C GLU A 216 9.27 -13.12 2.64
N THR A 217 9.59 -13.32 3.92
CA THR A 217 8.84 -12.73 5.04
C THR A 217 9.77 -12.04 6.03
N ILE A 218 9.35 -10.87 6.51
CA ILE A 218 9.94 -10.15 7.64
C ILE A 218 8.81 -9.66 8.53
N ASP A 219 8.78 -10.12 9.77
CA ASP A 219 7.75 -9.78 10.76
C ASP A 219 8.36 -9.20 12.04
N THR A 220 8.12 -7.92 12.25
CA THR A 220 8.49 -7.20 13.48
C THR A 220 7.42 -7.30 14.57
N GLY A 221 6.28 -7.93 14.27
CA GLY A 221 5.09 -7.99 15.14
C GLY A 221 4.46 -6.62 15.35
N GLN A 222 4.62 -5.71 14.39
CA GLN A 222 4.08 -4.37 14.46
C GLN A 222 2.56 -4.42 14.67
N ALA A 223 2.06 -3.65 15.62
CA ALA A 223 0.63 -3.41 15.81
C ALA A 223 0.33 -1.92 15.74
N TYR A 224 -0.90 -1.61 15.33
CA TYR A 224 -1.44 -0.26 15.31
C TYR A 224 -2.72 -0.20 16.12
N ALA A 225 -2.96 0.95 16.74
CA ALA A 225 -4.29 1.40 17.08
C ALA A 225 -4.57 2.73 16.39
N SER A 226 -5.76 2.90 15.84
CA SER A 226 -6.18 4.16 15.22
C SER A 226 -7.53 4.61 15.71
N ARG A 227 -7.70 5.92 15.83
CA ARG A 227 -8.93 6.55 16.32
C ARG A 227 -9.10 7.91 15.67
N VAL A 228 -10.34 8.25 15.31
CA VAL A 228 -10.68 9.56 14.75
C VAL A 228 -11.08 10.50 15.87
N TYR A 229 -10.61 11.74 15.79
CA TYR A 229 -10.87 12.81 16.74
C TYR A 229 -11.38 14.06 16.01
N ARG A 230 -12.26 14.81 16.66
CA ARG A 230 -12.56 16.19 16.30
C ARG A 230 -11.64 17.10 17.11
N ASN A 231 -11.05 18.06 16.42
CA ASN A 231 -10.27 19.10 17.06
C ASN A 231 -11.20 20.12 17.73
N ALA A 232 -11.08 20.32 19.04
CA ALA A 232 -11.88 21.28 19.78
C ALA A 232 -11.53 22.75 19.44
N GLY A 233 -10.26 23.03 19.11
CA GLY A 233 -9.75 24.37 18.80
C GLY A 233 -9.55 24.65 17.30
N GLY A 234 -9.88 23.71 16.42
CA GLY A 234 -9.75 23.86 14.96
C GLY A 234 -8.32 23.79 14.39
N HIS A 235 -7.27 23.78 15.23
CA HIS A 235 -5.88 23.61 14.80
C HIS A 235 -5.06 22.82 15.84
N LEU A 236 -3.91 22.26 15.48
CA LEU A 236 -3.12 21.39 16.37
C LEU A 236 -2.36 22.15 17.48
N GLY A 237 -2.64 23.43 17.72
CA GLY A 237 -1.78 24.31 18.52
C GLY A 237 -0.62 24.93 17.73
N THR A 238 -0.58 24.72 16.41
CA THR A 238 0.42 25.23 15.45
C THR A 238 -0.23 25.45 14.09
N GLU A 239 0.49 26.11 13.17
CA GLU A 239 0.19 26.17 11.74
C GLU A 239 0.40 24.82 11.02
N ALA A 240 1.07 23.85 11.65
CA ALA A 240 1.22 22.51 11.07
C ALA A 240 -0.13 21.78 10.98
N LEU A 241 -0.30 21.02 9.91
CA LEU A 241 -1.48 20.19 9.66
C LEU A 241 -1.37 18.80 10.30
N ALA A 242 -0.16 18.34 10.60
CA ALA A 242 0.09 16.99 11.11
C ALA A 242 1.25 16.91 12.11
N TYR A 243 1.21 15.89 12.97
CA TYR A 243 2.34 15.45 13.79
C TYR A 243 2.73 14.02 13.45
N TRP A 244 4.03 13.72 13.40
CA TRP A 244 4.47 12.34 13.19
C TRP A 244 5.79 12.00 13.90
N PHE A 245 5.76 10.94 14.70
CA PHE A 245 6.92 10.38 15.40
C PHE A 245 7.27 9.05 14.75
N TYR A 246 8.37 9.01 14.01
CA TYR A 246 8.87 7.80 13.36
C TYR A 246 9.57 6.89 14.38
N PRO A 247 9.43 5.56 14.26
CA PRO A 247 10.16 4.63 15.10
C PRO A 247 11.61 4.50 14.63
N ASN A 248 12.45 3.97 15.50
CA ASN A 248 13.82 3.56 15.20
C ASN A 248 14.23 2.41 16.15
N PRO A 249 15.42 1.80 15.98
CA PRO A 249 15.82 0.65 16.80
C PRO A 249 15.89 0.91 18.32
N SER A 250 16.12 2.16 18.76
CA SER A 250 16.09 2.54 20.18
C SER A 250 14.74 3.10 20.66
N GLN A 251 13.83 3.42 19.73
CA GLN A 251 12.48 3.91 19.98
C GLN A 251 11.48 3.11 19.14
N THR A 252 11.05 1.96 19.68
CA THR A 252 10.24 0.95 18.97
C THR A 252 8.74 1.28 18.91
N TYR A 253 8.35 2.50 19.27
CA TYR A 253 7.01 3.02 19.19
C TYR A 253 6.96 4.28 18.33
N ALA A 254 5.82 4.44 17.68
CA ALA A 254 5.55 5.50 16.73
C ALA A 254 4.13 6.01 16.91
N GLY A 255 3.86 7.18 16.35
CA GLY A 255 2.50 7.66 16.27
C GLY A 255 2.41 9.07 15.75
N GLY A 256 1.20 9.49 15.47
CA GLY A 256 0.96 10.79 14.89
C GLY A 256 -0.52 11.07 14.68
N VAL A 257 -0.77 12.25 14.15
CA VAL A 257 -2.09 12.75 13.80
C VAL A 257 -2.05 13.30 12.38
N LEU A 258 -3.03 12.90 11.56
CA LEU A 258 -3.19 13.32 10.17
C LEU A 258 -4.60 13.87 9.96
N PRO A 259 -4.76 14.94 9.15
CA PRO A 259 -6.08 15.50 8.88
C PRO A 259 -6.86 14.63 7.90
N LEU A 260 -8.19 14.64 8.04
CA LEU A 260 -9.17 14.01 7.16
C LEU A 260 -10.02 15.07 6.43
N GLU A 261 -10.70 14.64 5.37
CA GLU A 261 -11.50 15.47 4.46
C GLU A 261 -12.69 16.18 5.10
N ASP A 262 -13.20 15.69 6.22
CA ASP A 262 -14.32 16.28 6.98
C ASP A 262 -13.86 17.27 8.07
N GLY A 263 -12.55 17.57 8.12
CA GLY A 263 -11.93 18.41 9.15
C GLY A 263 -11.63 17.67 10.47
N SER A 264 -11.97 16.39 10.57
CA SER A 264 -11.52 15.53 11.67
C SER A 264 -10.05 15.10 11.48
N HIS A 265 -9.51 14.42 12.48
CA HIS A 265 -8.12 14.02 12.52
C HIS A 265 -8.00 12.55 12.91
N LEU A 266 -7.27 11.78 12.12
CA LEU A 266 -6.96 10.39 12.42
C LEU A 266 -5.66 10.33 13.21
N VAL A 267 -5.73 9.78 14.43
CA VAL A 267 -4.57 9.45 15.23
C VAL A 267 -4.22 8.00 15.01
N ALA A 268 -2.95 7.73 14.74
CA ALA A 268 -2.40 6.37 14.68
C ALA A 268 -1.27 6.25 15.68
N LEU A 269 -1.31 5.20 16.49
CA LEU A 269 -0.24 4.79 17.39
C LEU A 269 0.25 3.42 16.93
N ALA A 270 1.54 3.17 17.06
CA ALA A 270 2.14 1.92 16.63
C ALA A 270 3.23 1.47 17.61
N GLY A 271 3.33 0.16 17.81
CA GLY A 271 4.42 -0.46 18.57
C GLY A 271 4.75 -1.84 18.04
N LEU A 272 5.97 -2.29 18.31
CA LEU A 272 6.42 -3.65 17.97
C LEU A 272 5.76 -4.72 18.88
N ARG A 273 6.11 -5.98 18.63
CA ARG A 273 5.69 -7.14 19.42
C ARG A 273 5.92 -6.91 20.92
N GLY A 274 4.89 -7.13 21.73
CA GLY A 274 4.89 -6.91 23.18
C GLY A 274 4.79 -5.45 23.60
N GLN A 275 4.64 -4.52 22.65
CA GLN A 275 4.48 -3.08 22.87
C GLN A 275 3.27 -2.55 22.10
N GLU A 276 2.26 -3.40 21.89
CA GLU A 276 1.07 -3.09 21.11
C GLU A 276 0.26 -1.95 21.76
N PRO A 277 -0.17 -0.94 20.99
CA PRO A 277 -1.05 0.09 21.51
C PRO A 277 -2.39 -0.48 21.99
N PRO A 278 -2.89 -0.11 23.17
CA PRO A 278 -4.22 -0.49 23.65
C PRO A 278 -5.34 0.10 22.77
N THR A 279 -6.51 -0.53 22.84
CA THR A 279 -7.73 -0.08 22.13
C THR A 279 -8.81 0.45 23.06
N ASP A 280 -8.58 0.48 24.37
CA ASP A 280 -9.41 1.20 25.33
C ASP A 280 -9.02 2.69 25.37
N ASP A 281 -9.97 3.55 25.70
CA ASP A 281 -9.83 5.01 25.62
C ASP A 281 -8.68 5.56 26.48
N ALA A 282 -8.58 5.09 27.72
CA ALA A 282 -7.55 5.53 28.66
C ALA A 282 -6.17 5.04 28.24
N GLY A 283 -6.06 3.75 27.88
CA GLY A 283 -4.83 3.12 27.41
C GLY A 283 -4.31 3.73 26.11
N PHE A 284 -5.19 4.06 25.16
CA PHE A 284 -4.81 4.73 23.91
C PHE A 284 -4.17 6.10 24.18
N THR A 285 -4.80 6.90 25.04
CA THR A 285 -4.30 8.24 25.39
C THR A 285 -2.99 8.16 26.19
N ALA A 286 -2.91 7.24 27.15
CA ALA A 286 -1.71 7.00 27.95
C ALA A 286 -0.53 6.51 27.11
N PHE A 287 -0.78 5.69 26.08
CA PHE A 287 0.27 5.22 25.17
C PHE A 287 0.98 6.37 24.46
N ALA A 288 0.24 7.42 24.06
CA ALA A 288 0.82 8.59 23.40
C ALA A 288 1.84 9.35 24.28
N ALA A 289 1.75 9.25 25.61
CA ALA A 289 2.72 9.85 26.53
C ALA A 289 4.10 9.18 26.48
N ARG A 290 4.19 7.98 25.90
CA ARG A 290 5.46 7.26 25.71
C ARG A 290 6.27 7.83 24.55
N LEU A 291 5.65 8.59 23.65
CA LEU A 291 6.35 9.22 22.53
C LEU A 291 7.45 10.17 23.06
N PRO A 292 8.50 10.44 22.26
CA PRO A 292 9.65 11.25 22.68
C PRO A 292 9.31 12.67 23.16
N HIS A 293 8.12 13.16 22.85
CA HIS A 293 7.65 14.47 23.27
C HIS A 293 6.13 14.43 23.52
N PRO A 294 5.63 15.14 24.55
CA PRO A 294 4.21 15.08 24.94
C PRO A 294 3.23 15.77 23.98
N LEU A 295 3.68 16.29 22.83
CA LEU A 295 2.86 17.12 21.92
C LEU A 295 1.56 16.43 21.51
N LEU A 296 1.64 15.16 21.08
CA LEU A 296 0.46 14.41 20.69
C LEU A 296 -0.42 14.07 21.91
N HIS A 297 0.20 13.74 23.05
CA HIS A 297 -0.52 13.41 24.27
C HIS A 297 -1.33 14.60 24.81
N GLU A 298 -0.72 15.79 24.86
CA GLU A 298 -1.42 17.01 25.29
C GLU A 298 -2.57 17.39 24.37
N TRP A 299 -2.37 17.24 23.05
CA TRP A 299 -3.45 17.47 22.10
C TRP A 299 -4.61 16.47 22.31
N LEU A 300 -4.30 15.18 22.48
CA LEU A 300 -5.29 14.13 22.74
C LEU A 300 -6.13 14.38 24.01
N ARG A 301 -5.56 15.03 25.04
CA ARG A 301 -6.30 15.37 26.28
C ARG A 301 -7.40 16.41 26.07
N THR A 302 -7.32 17.20 25.00
CA THR A 302 -8.28 18.26 24.69
C THR A 302 -9.14 17.95 23.47
N ALA A 303 -8.70 17.01 22.62
CA ALA A 303 -9.43 16.58 21.44
C ALA A 303 -10.61 15.65 21.81
N GLU A 304 -11.68 15.72 21.03
CA GLU A 304 -12.88 14.91 21.27
C GLU A 304 -12.86 13.66 20.40
N PRO A 305 -12.91 12.44 20.97
CA PRO A 305 -12.95 11.24 20.16
C PRO A 305 -14.28 11.09 19.41
N ARG A 306 -14.21 10.64 18.15
CA ARG A 306 -15.36 10.40 17.27
C ARG A 306 -15.67 8.93 17.02
N THR A 307 -14.67 8.08 17.18
CA THR A 307 -14.80 6.63 17.01
C THR A 307 -14.24 5.90 18.22
N PRO A 308 -14.51 4.60 18.40
CA PRO A 308 -13.66 3.72 19.19
C PRO A 308 -12.23 3.68 18.62
N ALA A 309 -11.27 3.21 19.40
CA ALA A 309 -9.96 2.86 18.87
C ALA A 309 -10.02 1.47 18.20
N TYR A 310 -9.58 1.38 16.96
CA TYR A 310 -9.49 0.14 16.19
C TYR A 310 -8.07 -0.37 16.21
N GLY A 311 -7.88 -1.67 16.47
CA GLY A 311 -6.58 -2.32 16.46
C GLY A 311 -6.29 -3.09 15.17
N PHE A 312 -5.04 -3.11 14.73
CA PHE A 312 -4.59 -3.89 13.56
C PHE A 312 -3.21 -4.51 13.81
N ARG A 313 -3.11 -5.82 13.59
CA ARG A 313 -1.91 -6.63 13.94
C ARG A 313 -1.33 -7.45 12.79
N SER A 314 -1.96 -7.46 11.61
CA SER A 314 -1.49 -8.23 10.45
C SER A 314 -0.57 -7.39 9.57
N THR A 315 0.70 -7.27 9.96
CA THR A 315 1.60 -6.19 9.48
C THR A 315 2.92 -6.69 8.90
N ALA A 316 3.19 -8.00 8.93
CA ALA A 316 4.41 -8.58 8.38
C ALA A 316 4.63 -8.16 6.91
N ASN A 317 5.87 -7.88 6.54
CA ASN A 317 6.23 -7.76 5.13
C ASN A 317 6.24 -9.16 4.52
N LEU A 318 5.59 -9.31 3.38
CA LEU A 318 5.52 -10.57 2.64
C LEU A 318 5.71 -10.29 1.15
N ARG A 319 6.66 -10.98 0.51
CA ARG A 319 6.88 -10.88 -0.93
C ARG A 319 6.83 -12.27 -1.54
N ARG A 320 5.98 -12.44 -2.55
CA ARG A 320 5.80 -13.72 -3.25
C ARG A 320 6.52 -13.70 -4.59
N ARG A 321 7.41 -14.68 -4.81
CA ARG A 321 8.29 -14.77 -5.98
C ARG A 321 7.60 -15.36 -7.21
N TYR A 322 6.53 -14.71 -7.65
CA TYR A 322 5.84 -15.02 -8.91
C TYR A 322 6.66 -14.62 -10.16
N ASP A 323 7.72 -13.83 -9.99
CA ASP A 323 8.66 -13.36 -11.03
C ASP A 323 9.57 -14.46 -11.62
N ARG A 324 9.57 -15.64 -11.00
CA ARG A 324 10.40 -16.78 -11.37
C ARG A 324 9.72 -17.69 -12.42
N PRO A 325 10.48 -18.41 -13.25
CA PRO A 325 9.92 -19.38 -14.18
C PRO A 325 9.20 -20.53 -13.44
N GLY A 326 8.39 -21.31 -14.16
CA GLY A 326 7.66 -22.45 -13.60
C GLY A 326 6.26 -22.13 -13.07
N ARG A 327 5.75 -20.90 -13.29
CA ARG A 327 4.38 -20.52 -12.97
C ARG A 327 3.46 -20.75 -14.18
N PRO A 328 2.21 -21.20 -13.96
CA PRO A 328 1.27 -21.43 -15.06
C PRO A 328 0.99 -20.14 -15.81
N ALA A 329 0.83 -20.25 -17.13
CA ALA A 329 0.37 -19.14 -17.95
C ALA A 329 -1.07 -18.74 -17.55
N GLY A 330 -1.46 -17.49 -17.84
CA GLY A 330 -2.82 -17.03 -17.58
C GLY A 330 -3.11 -16.64 -16.13
N PHE A 331 -2.09 -16.53 -15.27
CA PHE A 331 -2.24 -16.05 -13.89
C PHE A 331 -1.24 -14.93 -13.57
N LEU A 332 -1.72 -13.83 -12.99
CA LEU A 332 -0.89 -12.75 -12.44
C LEU A 332 -1.29 -12.47 -11.00
N ALA A 333 -0.34 -12.01 -10.18
CA ALA A 333 -0.60 -11.45 -8.85
C ALA A 333 -0.16 -9.98 -8.81
N THR A 334 -0.95 -9.13 -8.14
CA THR A 334 -0.67 -7.70 -7.99
C THR A 334 -1.10 -7.16 -6.61
N GLY A 335 -0.67 -5.94 -6.28
CA GLY A 335 -0.90 -5.31 -4.99
C GLY A 335 -0.39 -6.18 -3.83
N ASP A 336 -1.11 -6.15 -2.70
CA ASP A 336 -0.73 -6.91 -1.50
C ASP A 336 -0.74 -8.43 -1.70
N ALA A 337 -1.37 -8.97 -2.77
CA ALA A 337 -1.28 -10.39 -3.09
C ALA A 337 0.11 -10.77 -3.62
N LEU A 338 0.79 -9.84 -4.29
CA LEU A 338 2.17 -9.98 -4.78
C LEU A 338 3.20 -9.60 -3.72
N CYS A 339 3.07 -8.40 -3.18
CA CYS A 339 4.02 -7.83 -2.23
C CYS A 339 3.28 -6.98 -1.21
N THR A 340 3.27 -7.42 0.04
CA THR A 340 2.64 -6.76 1.17
C THR A 340 3.70 -6.07 2.02
N PHE A 341 3.44 -4.83 2.41
CA PHE A 341 4.35 -4.03 3.22
C PHE A 341 3.83 -3.83 4.64
N ASN A 342 4.74 -3.50 5.55
CA ASN A 342 4.40 -2.93 6.84
C ASN A 342 3.72 -1.55 6.64
N PRO A 343 2.49 -1.34 7.13
CA PRO A 343 1.73 -0.12 6.85
C PRO A 343 2.38 1.21 7.30
N ILE A 344 3.37 1.17 8.20
CA ILE A 344 4.01 2.37 8.78
C ILE A 344 4.63 3.27 7.72
N TYR A 345 5.03 2.70 6.59
CA TYR A 345 5.68 3.41 5.50
C TYR A 345 4.69 4.07 4.53
N GLY A 346 3.38 3.78 4.61
CA GLY A 346 2.36 4.40 3.77
C GLY A 346 2.46 4.08 2.27
N GLN A 347 3.22 3.05 1.88
CA GLN A 347 3.57 2.80 0.47
C GLN A 347 2.52 1.99 -0.32
N GLY A 348 1.62 1.25 0.35
CA GLY A 348 0.78 0.24 -0.29
C GLY A 348 -0.10 0.76 -1.44
N MET A 349 -0.78 1.89 -1.26
CA MET A 349 -1.63 2.47 -2.31
C MET A 349 -0.82 2.95 -3.52
N SER A 350 0.31 3.62 -3.26
CA SER A 350 1.19 4.11 -4.32
C SER A 350 1.82 2.97 -5.11
N VAL A 351 2.27 1.91 -4.43
CA VAL A 351 2.80 0.71 -5.11
C VAL A 351 1.72 0.03 -5.94
N ALA A 352 0.49 -0.08 -5.44
CA ALA A 352 -0.62 -0.65 -6.22
C ALA A 352 -0.87 0.14 -7.53
N ALA A 353 -0.84 1.47 -7.47
CA ALA A 353 -0.96 2.32 -8.66
C ALA A 353 0.24 2.20 -9.60
N MET A 354 1.47 2.19 -9.06
CA MET A 354 2.68 1.97 -9.85
C MET A 354 2.70 0.59 -10.52
N SER A 355 2.21 -0.45 -9.85
CA SER A 355 2.05 -1.78 -10.43
C SER A 355 1.05 -1.78 -11.59
N ALA A 356 -0.04 -1.00 -11.52
CA ALA A 356 -0.96 -0.85 -12.64
C ALA A 356 -0.33 -0.10 -13.83
N VAL A 357 0.49 0.92 -13.58
CA VAL A 357 1.31 1.56 -14.64
C VAL A 357 2.25 0.53 -15.28
N ALA A 358 2.96 -0.26 -14.47
CA ALA A 358 3.85 -1.31 -14.98
C ALA A 358 3.09 -2.39 -15.78
N LEU A 359 1.86 -2.74 -15.38
CA LEU A 359 0.97 -3.61 -16.14
C LEU A 359 0.67 -3.02 -17.52
N ARG A 360 0.24 -1.75 -17.57
CA ARG A 360 -0.09 -1.04 -18.81
C ARG A 360 1.11 -1.05 -19.76
N ASP A 361 2.27 -0.64 -19.26
CA ASP A 361 3.48 -0.49 -20.06
C ASP A 361 4.01 -1.85 -20.54
N ALA A 362 3.89 -2.90 -19.73
CA ALA A 362 4.27 -4.26 -20.11
C ALA A 362 3.34 -4.86 -21.19
N LEU A 363 2.05 -4.53 -21.17
CA LEU A 363 1.07 -4.98 -22.16
C LEU A 363 1.14 -4.17 -23.47
N ALA A 364 1.45 -2.87 -23.39
CA ALA A 364 1.52 -1.97 -24.54
C ALA A 364 2.85 -2.06 -25.32
N CYS A 365 3.87 -2.77 -24.82
CA CYS A 365 5.20 -2.80 -25.43
C CYS A 365 5.20 -3.41 -26.86
N PRO A 366 5.40 -2.63 -27.93
CA PRO A 366 5.26 -3.12 -29.31
C PRO A 366 6.38 -4.09 -29.70
N ARG A 367 7.56 -3.91 -29.10
CA ARG A 367 8.79 -4.66 -29.44
C ARG A 367 8.82 -6.06 -28.85
N ARG A 368 7.96 -6.37 -27.89
CA ARG A 368 8.05 -7.61 -27.11
C ARG A 368 6.67 -8.10 -26.75
N ARG A 369 6.31 -9.27 -27.28
CA ARG A 369 5.03 -9.91 -27.01
C ARG A 369 4.85 -10.16 -25.50
N PRO A 370 3.74 -9.71 -24.89
CA PRO A 370 3.53 -9.89 -23.45
C PRO A 370 3.32 -11.37 -23.14
N THR A 371 4.17 -11.92 -22.27
CA THR A 371 3.99 -13.24 -21.66
C THR A 371 3.65 -13.06 -20.18
N THR A 372 2.97 -14.04 -19.59
CA THR A 372 2.62 -14.01 -18.16
C THR A 372 3.85 -13.74 -17.28
N LEU A 373 4.96 -14.46 -17.51
CA LEU A 373 6.20 -14.25 -16.78
C LEU A 373 6.78 -12.84 -16.93
N ARG A 374 6.74 -12.28 -18.15
CA ARG A 374 7.26 -10.94 -18.43
C ARG A 374 6.45 -9.86 -17.72
N VAL A 375 5.12 -9.97 -17.77
CA VAL A 375 4.21 -9.05 -17.08
C VAL A 375 4.39 -9.18 -15.56
N GLN A 376 4.46 -10.41 -15.05
CA GLN A 376 4.65 -10.65 -13.62
C GLN A 376 5.98 -10.09 -13.08
N ARG A 377 7.06 -10.14 -13.89
CA ARG A 377 8.33 -9.48 -13.56
C ARG A 377 8.19 -7.96 -13.50
N ALA A 378 7.49 -7.35 -14.46
CA ALA A 378 7.24 -5.91 -14.42
C ALA A 378 6.45 -5.48 -13.16
N LEU A 379 5.42 -6.25 -12.79
CA LEU A 379 4.67 -6.04 -11.54
C LEU A 379 5.56 -6.17 -10.30
N PHE A 380 6.43 -7.19 -10.28
CA PHE A 380 7.37 -7.44 -9.19
C PHE A 380 8.39 -6.31 -9.07
N ASP A 381 8.98 -5.88 -10.19
CA ASP A 381 9.97 -4.81 -10.24
C ASP A 381 9.38 -3.47 -9.78
N ALA A 382 8.12 -3.19 -10.09
CA ALA A 382 7.42 -1.99 -9.62
C ALA A 382 7.29 -1.92 -8.09
N SER A 383 7.26 -3.07 -7.41
CA SER A 383 7.18 -3.17 -5.95
C SER A 383 8.54 -3.21 -5.23
N ARG A 384 9.64 -3.38 -6.00
CA ARG A 384 10.96 -3.69 -5.46
C ARG A 384 11.52 -2.61 -4.54
N GLN A 385 11.45 -1.34 -4.94
CA GLN A 385 12.01 -0.26 -4.14
C GLN A 385 11.29 -0.12 -2.79
N ALA A 386 9.95 -0.20 -2.78
CA ALA A 386 9.17 -0.16 -1.56
C ALA A 386 9.51 -1.33 -0.63
N TRP A 387 9.73 -2.52 -1.20
CA TRP A 387 10.21 -3.68 -0.44
C TRP A 387 11.60 -3.42 0.14
N ASP A 388 12.55 -2.96 -0.65
CA ASP A 388 13.94 -2.77 -0.21
C ASP A 388 14.02 -1.72 0.93
N ILE A 389 13.20 -0.66 0.86
CA ILE A 389 13.07 0.33 1.95
C ILE A 389 12.44 -0.30 3.20
N SER A 390 11.26 -0.92 3.06
CA SER A 390 10.50 -1.47 4.20
C SER A 390 11.23 -2.63 4.88
N ALA A 391 11.77 -3.57 4.10
CA ALA A 391 12.54 -4.70 4.58
C ALA A 391 13.86 -4.26 5.24
N GLY A 392 14.55 -3.27 4.66
CA GLY A 392 15.79 -2.73 5.22
C GLY A 392 15.58 -2.11 6.59
N ALA A 393 14.54 -1.28 6.74
CA ALA A 393 14.20 -0.65 8.00
C ALA A 393 13.70 -1.67 9.04
N ASP A 394 12.81 -2.60 8.66
CA ASP A 394 12.26 -3.61 9.58
C ASP A 394 13.31 -4.63 10.04
N ARG A 395 14.33 -4.96 9.23
CA ARG A 395 15.47 -5.79 9.66
C ARG A 395 16.27 -5.19 10.79
N ALA A 396 16.37 -3.86 10.85
CA ALA A 396 17.10 -3.16 11.90
C ALA A 396 16.29 -3.09 13.21
N MET A 397 15.00 -3.44 13.19
CA MET A 397 14.14 -3.37 14.36
C MET A 397 14.33 -4.56 15.31
N PRO A 398 14.33 -4.34 16.64
CA PRO A 398 14.42 -5.41 17.63
C PRO A 398 13.29 -6.45 17.46
N GLY A 399 13.64 -7.73 17.53
CA GLY A 399 12.66 -8.82 17.47
C GLY A 399 12.09 -9.12 16.07
N ALA A 400 12.68 -8.60 15.00
CA ALA A 400 12.34 -8.98 13.64
C ALA A 400 12.61 -10.48 13.38
N VAL A 401 11.62 -11.20 12.87
CA VAL A 401 11.73 -12.64 12.52
C VAL A 401 11.38 -12.87 11.06
N GLY A 402 11.88 -13.96 10.46
CA GLY A 402 11.52 -14.37 9.11
C GLY A 402 12.73 -14.76 8.24
N ASN A 403 12.46 -15.45 7.13
CA ASN A 403 13.51 -15.99 6.26
C ASN A 403 14.27 -14.91 5.46
N ALA A 404 13.70 -13.71 5.35
CA ALA A 404 14.31 -12.57 4.67
C ALA A 404 14.97 -11.59 5.66
N VAL A 405 15.12 -11.96 6.94
CA VAL A 405 15.85 -11.19 7.96
C VAL A 405 17.36 -11.41 7.89
N ALA A 406 17.81 -12.58 7.43
CA ALA A 406 19.23 -12.93 7.38
C ALA A 406 20.06 -11.89 6.61
N SER A 407 20.94 -11.20 7.34
CA SER A 407 21.85 -10.17 6.82
C SER A 407 22.88 -10.80 5.89
N ARG A 408 23.15 -10.17 4.74
CA ARG A 408 24.34 -10.50 3.96
C ARG A 408 25.51 -9.72 4.57
N ALA A 409 26.69 -10.34 4.67
CA ALA A 409 27.89 -9.67 5.20
C ALA A 409 28.25 -8.34 4.50
N ALA A 410 27.74 -8.12 3.27
CA ALA A 410 27.88 -6.88 2.51
C ALA A 410 26.95 -5.72 2.94
N ASP A 411 26.00 -5.94 3.85
CA ASP A 411 24.99 -4.94 4.24
C ASP A 411 25.53 -3.94 5.28
N GLY A 412 26.67 -4.22 5.93
CA GLY A 412 27.24 -3.37 6.99
C GLY A 412 27.61 -1.95 6.53
N PRO A 413 28.45 -1.77 5.50
CA PRO A 413 28.83 -0.43 5.01
C PRO A 413 27.65 0.38 4.46
N VAL A 414 26.72 -0.29 3.77
CA VAL A 414 25.51 0.34 3.21
C VAL A 414 24.59 0.80 4.34
N GLY A 415 24.33 -0.06 5.34
CA GLY A 415 23.53 0.28 6.51
C GLY A 415 24.12 1.45 7.30
N TRP A 416 25.43 1.44 7.54
CA TRP A 416 26.16 2.55 8.17
C TRP A 416 26.02 3.86 7.38
N TYR A 417 26.07 3.80 6.05
CA TYR A 417 25.89 4.97 5.20
C TYR A 417 24.45 5.51 5.29
N LEU A 418 23.44 4.65 5.22
CA LEU A 418 22.03 5.04 5.29
C LEU A 418 21.67 5.62 6.67
N ASP A 419 22.25 5.11 7.75
CA ASP A 419 22.14 5.70 9.09
C ASP A 419 22.75 7.12 9.15
N ARG A 420 23.88 7.35 8.46
CA ARG A 420 24.44 8.71 8.26
C ARG A 420 23.54 9.63 7.42
N VAL A 421 22.82 9.09 6.43
CA VAL A 421 21.81 9.85 5.66
C VAL A 421 20.67 10.26 6.58
N GLN A 422 20.11 9.31 7.35
CA GLN A 422 18.98 9.55 8.24
C GLN A 422 19.30 10.59 9.32
N ARG A 423 20.50 10.57 9.92
CA ARG A 423 20.93 11.61 10.87
C ARG A 423 20.98 13.03 10.29
N ARG A 424 21.18 13.16 8.97
CA ARG A 424 21.23 14.47 8.29
C ARG A 424 19.88 14.94 7.80
N TYR A 425 18.92 14.01 7.64
CA TYR A 425 17.58 14.30 7.13
C TYR A 425 16.92 15.48 7.84
N GLY A 426 16.95 15.51 9.18
CA GLY A 426 16.30 16.54 9.96
C GLY A 426 16.94 17.94 9.87
N GLY A 427 18.24 18.01 9.55
CA GLY A 427 19.04 19.24 9.64
C GLY A 427 19.47 19.85 8.30
N ASP A 428 19.54 19.07 7.21
CA ASP A 428 19.94 19.54 5.87
C ASP A 428 18.71 19.67 4.94
N PRO A 429 18.05 20.84 4.91
CA PRO A 429 16.90 21.07 4.04
C PRO A 429 17.28 21.29 2.57
N SER A 430 18.57 21.48 2.26
CA SER A 430 19.02 21.96 0.95
C SER A 430 19.35 20.84 -0.04
N LEU A 431 19.81 19.69 0.44
CA LEU A 431 20.26 18.59 -0.41
C LEU A 431 19.83 17.22 0.11
N VAL A 432 20.35 16.80 1.28
CA VAL A 432 20.08 15.44 1.78
C VAL A 432 18.60 15.26 2.11
N GLY A 433 17.97 16.26 2.73
CA GLY A 433 16.56 16.21 3.10
C GLY A 433 15.60 16.01 1.92
N PRO A 434 15.66 16.86 0.86
CA PRO A 434 14.87 16.69 -0.35
C PRO A 434 15.05 15.34 -1.03
N VAL A 435 16.30 14.89 -1.23
CA VAL A 435 16.58 13.59 -1.89
C VAL A 435 16.09 12.42 -1.04
N PHE A 436 16.25 12.48 0.29
CA PHE A 436 15.74 11.44 1.17
C PHE A 436 14.22 11.35 1.12
N ARG A 437 13.53 12.49 1.15
CA ARG A 437 12.06 12.53 1.03
C ARG A 437 11.58 12.01 -0.32
N SER A 438 12.22 12.36 -1.44
CA SER A 438 11.84 11.85 -2.77
C SER A 438 12.02 10.34 -2.91
N VAL A 439 13.00 9.75 -2.20
CA VAL A 439 13.17 8.29 -2.13
C VAL A 439 12.06 7.65 -1.29
N LEU A 440 11.69 8.24 -0.15
CA LEU A 440 10.60 7.74 0.70
C LEU A 440 9.23 7.87 0.03
N THR A 441 9.00 8.93 -0.75
CA THR A 441 7.79 9.12 -1.56
C THR A 441 7.85 8.41 -2.92
N LEU A 442 8.89 7.60 -3.15
CA LEU A 442 9.10 6.73 -4.30
C LEU A 442 9.11 7.46 -5.66
N THR A 443 9.43 8.75 -5.69
CA THR A 443 9.56 9.54 -6.93
C THR A 443 10.96 9.45 -7.53
N THR A 444 11.96 9.09 -6.71
CA THR A 444 13.33 8.83 -7.16
C THR A 444 13.83 7.47 -6.69
N PRO A 445 14.74 6.82 -7.43
CA PRO A 445 15.32 5.54 -7.02
C PRO A 445 16.17 5.68 -5.76
N LEU A 446 16.27 4.60 -4.95
CA LEU A 446 17.11 4.55 -3.75
C LEU A 446 18.59 4.89 -4.05
N SER A 447 19.06 4.59 -5.27
CA SER A 447 20.41 4.93 -5.74
C SER A 447 20.70 6.44 -5.74
N ALA A 448 19.68 7.30 -5.75
CA ALA A 448 19.85 8.75 -5.66
C ALA A 448 20.54 9.19 -4.35
N LEU A 449 20.36 8.42 -3.26
CA LEU A 449 21.09 8.66 -2.01
C LEU A 449 22.59 8.47 -2.14
N PHE A 450 23.05 7.72 -3.15
CA PHE A 450 24.46 7.41 -3.39
C PHE A 450 25.05 8.27 -4.51
N ALA A 451 24.30 9.23 -5.07
CA ALA A 451 24.81 10.15 -6.06
C ALA A 451 26.03 10.92 -5.51
N PRO A 452 27.09 11.18 -6.31
CA PRO A 452 28.35 11.74 -5.80
C PRO A 452 28.20 13.00 -4.94
N ARG A 453 27.27 13.89 -5.32
CA ARG A 453 26.98 15.13 -4.57
C ARG A 453 26.37 14.84 -3.18
N VAL A 454 25.44 13.90 -3.10
CA VAL A 454 24.79 13.48 -1.84
C VAL A 454 25.80 12.72 -0.98
N ALA A 455 26.53 11.77 -1.57
CA ALA A 455 27.57 11.02 -0.86
C ALA A 455 28.66 11.93 -0.29
N ARG A 456 29.12 12.93 -1.05
CA ARG A 456 30.08 13.92 -0.54
C ARG A 456 29.54 14.69 0.66
N ALA A 457 28.28 15.15 0.61
CA ALA A 457 27.64 15.84 1.73
C ALA A 457 27.47 14.93 2.96
N VAL A 458 27.11 13.66 2.75
CA VAL A 458 26.90 12.67 3.83
C VAL A 458 28.22 12.17 4.42
N LEU A 459 29.30 12.10 3.66
CA LEU A 459 30.59 11.61 4.15
C LEU A 459 31.43 12.71 4.76
N PHE A 460 31.46 13.90 4.13
CA PHE A 460 32.42 14.95 4.46
C PHE A 460 31.76 16.28 4.88
N GLY A 461 30.44 16.42 4.69
CA GLY A 461 29.73 17.63 5.08
C GLY A 461 29.48 17.71 6.60
N PRO A 462 29.47 18.93 7.17
CA PRO A 462 29.16 19.12 8.59
C PRO A 462 27.74 18.63 8.88
N VAL A 463 27.55 18.00 10.04
CA VAL A 463 26.20 17.60 10.48
C VAL A 463 25.51 18.83 11.06
N VAL A 464 24.52 19.36 10.34
CA VAL A 464 23.66 20.43 10.84
C VAL A 464 22.81 19.87 11.97
N ARG A 465 22.88 20.49 13.15
CA ARG A 465 22.10 20.03 14.30
C ARG A 465 20.60 20.26 14.02
N PRO A 466 19.75 19.24 14.25
CA PRO A 466 18.31 19.43 14.20
C PRO A 466 17.85 20.42 15.29
N PRO A 467 16.64 21.00 15.16
CA PRO A 467 16.06 21.83 16.21
C PRO A 467 16.05 21.11 17.57
N ALA A 468 16.30 21.85 18.66
CA ALA A 468 16.26 21.30 20.01
C ALA A 468 14.83 21.18 20.57
N ALA A 469 13.93 22.07 20.12
CA ALA A 469 12.52 22.09 20.47
C ALA A 469 11.66 21.78 19.23
N PRO A 470 10.40 21.34 19.40
CA PRO A 470 9.51 21.12 18.27
C PRO A 470 9.36 22.40 17.44
N PRO A 471 9.55 22.35 16.11
CA PRO A 471 9.40 23.51 15.25
C PRO A 471 7.91 23.86 15.11
N MET A 472 7.41 24.70 16.02
CA MET A 472 5.99 25.09 16.04
C MET A 472 5.61 26.10 14.95
N ARG A 473 6.58 26.65 14.21
CA ARG A 473 6.37 27.52 13.04
C ARG A 473 7.22 27.05 11.87
N ALA A 474 6.74 27.29 10.65
CA ALA A 474 7.56 27.11 9.46
C ALA A 474 8.68 28.16 9.43
N GLU A 475 9.83 27.79 8.88
CA GLU A 475 10.92 28.72 8.61
C GLU A 475 10.51 29.61 7.43
N THR A 476 10.46 30.92 7.66
CA THR A 476 10.29 31.88 6.57
C THR A 476 11.44 31.72 5.59
N ALA A 477 11.13 31.59 4.29
CA ALA A 477 12.15 31.63 3.25
C ALA A 477 12.95 32.93 3.42
N GLY A 478 14.19 32.82 3.87
CA GLY A 478 15.08 33.98 3.97
C GLY A 478 15.26 34.57 2.57
N CYS A 479 15.10 35.90 2.47
CA CYS A 479 15.51 36.69 1.31
C CYS A 479 16.97 36.45 0.94
#